data_AF-I9NSK5-F1
#
_entry.id   AF-I9NSK5-F1
#
_cell.length_a   1.000
_cell.length_b   1.000
_cell.length_c   1.000
_cell.angle_alpha   90.00
_cell.angle_beta   90.00
_cell.angle_gamma   90.00
#
_symmetry.space_group_name_H-M   'P 1'
#
loop_
_entity.id
_entity.type
_entity.pdbx_description
1 polymer ?
#
loop_
_entity_poly.entity_id
_entity_poly.type
_entity_poly.pdbx_seq_one_letter_code
_entity_poly.pdbx_strand_id
1 'polypeptide(L)' 'MDYMFLAAAILSGFHGYTFSQWLWKNENMVGAVGVLLLIFICIGMPIFRIMNNGQ' A
#
# COMPACT_ATOMS: atom_id res chain seq x y z
N MET A 1 -0.28 -21.00 -6.25
CA MET A 1 0.28 -19.71 -6.70
C MET A 1 -0.73 -18.58 -6.54
N ASP A 2 -2.02 -18.83 -6.81
CA ASP A 2 -3.07 -17.79 -6.78
C ASP A 2 -3.20 -17.07 -5.43
N TYR A 3 -3.17 -17.83 -4.33
CA TYR A 3 -3.21 -17.24 -2.98
C TYR A 3 -1.90 -16.61 -2.53
N MET A 4 -0.79 -16.90 -3.20
CA MET A 4 0.54 -16.44 -2.79
C MET A 4 0.70 -14.95 -3.06
N PHE A 5 0.21 -14.48 -4.22
CA PHE A 5 0.20 -13.05 -4.55
C PHE A 5 -0.79 -12.27 -3.70
N LEU A 6 -1.95 -12.85 -3.39
CA LEU A 6 -2.92 -12.24 -2.48
C LEU A 6 -2.34 -12.10 -1.06
N ALA A 7 -1.71 -13.16 -0.54
CA ALA A 7 -1.05 -13.12 0.76
C ALA A 7 0.08 -12.09 0.79
N ALA A 8 0.91 -12.04 -0.26
CA ALA A 8 1.98 -11.04 -0.38
C ALA A 8 1.43 -9.60 -0.41
N ALA A 9 0.31 -9.35 -1.11
CA ALA A 9 -0.33 -8.04 -1.14
C ALA A 9 -0.83 -7.61 0.25
N ILE A 10 -1.49 -8.52 0.98
CA ILE A 10 -1.97 -8.26 2.35
C ILE A 10 -0.79 -7.97 3.29
N LEU A 11 0.24 -8.80 3.26
CA LEU A 11 1.44 -8.63 4.08
C LEU A 11 2.17 -7.33 3.76
N SER A 12 2.28 -6.98 2.48
CA SER A 12 2.93 -5.73 2.05
C SER A 12 2.14 -4.50 2.50
N GLY A 13 0.80 -4.53 2.43
CA GLY A 13 -0.05 -3.46 2.95
C GLY A 13 0.06 -3.30 4.47
N PHE A 14 0.03 -4.41 5.21
CA PHE A 14 0.21 -4.41 6.66
C PHE A 14 1.60 -3.89 7.07
N HIS A 15 2.65 -4.37 6.40
CA HIS A 15 4.02 -3.92 6.62
C HIS A 15 4.17 -2.43 6.31
N GLY A 16 3.67 -1.97 5.16
CA GLY A 16 3.72 -0.56 4.78
C GLY A 16 3.03 0.34 5.81
N TYR A 17 1.85 -0.04 6.30
CA TYR A 17 1.12 0.74 7.31
C TYR A 17 1.85 0.77 8.67
N THR A 18 2.30 -0.39 9.15
CA THR A 18 3.05 -0.45 10.42
C THR A 18 4.38 0.27 10.34
N PHE A 19 5.05 0.22 9.19
CA PHE A 19 6.28 0.96 8.91
C PHE A 19 6.05 2.47 8.84
N SER A 20 4.95 2.94 8.21
CA SER A 20 4.62 4.36 8.19
C SER A 20 4.32 4.91 9.59
N GLN A 21 3.64 4.12 10.43
CA GLN A 21 3.42 4.45 11.85
C GLN A 21 4.74 4.51 12.62
N TRP A 22 5.67 3.60 12.35
CA TRP A 22 7.00 3.63 12.95
C TRP A 22 7.78 4.88 12.51
N LEU A 23 7.78 5.22 11.22
CA LEU A 23 8.44 6.43 10.71
C LEU A 23 7.91 7.70 11.37
N TRP A 24 6.59 7.79 11.55
CA TRP A 24 5.96 8.92 12.23
C TRP A 24 6.43 9.06 13.68
N LYS A 25 6.57 7.93 14.40
CA LYS A 25 7.06 7.90 15.78
C LYS A 25 8.55 8.25 15.91
N ASN A 26 9.33 8.07 14.85
CA ASN A 26 10.77 8.39 14.81
C ASN A 26 11.04 9.75 14.15
N GLU A 27 10.07 10.68 14.23
CA GLU A 27 10.18 12.05 13.73
C GLU A 27 10.40 12.16 12.20
N ASN A 28 10.21 11.07 11.46
CA ASN A 28 10.30 11.05 10.00
C ASN A 28 8.90 11.15 9.36
N MET A 29 8.29 12.32 9.52
CA MET A 29 6.94 12.61 9.00
C MET A 29 6.86 12.53 7.47
N VAL A 30 7.90 13.00 6.76
CA VAL A 30 7.94 12.96 5.29
C VAL A 30 7.94 11.52 4.79
N GLY A 31 8.76 10.65 5.39
CA GLY A 31 8.78 9.22 5.08
C GLY A 31 7.44 8.55 5.41
N ALA A 32 6.84 8.86 6.55
CA ALA A 32 5.55 8.31 6.95
C ALA A 32 4.43 8.64 5.94
N VAL A 33 4.35 9.91 5.52
CA VAL A 33 3.38 10.36 4.52
C VAL A 33 3.68 9.75 3.14
N GLY A 34 4.95 9.70 2.75
CA GLY A 34 5.36 9.09 1.48
C GLY A 34 4.97 7.61 1.37
N VAL A 35 5.17 6.83 2.43
CA VAL A 35 4.76 5.42 2.47
C VAL A 35 3.23 5.28 2.44
N LEU A 36 2.49 6.11 3.16
CA LEU A 36 1.02 6.08 3.10
C LEU A 36 0.48 6.40 1.70
N LEU A 37 1.01 7.44 1.05
CA LEU A 37 0.64 7.78 -0.33
C LEU A 37 0.96 6.65 -1.30
N LEU A 38 2.13 6.02 -1.15
CA LEU A 38 2.51 4.87 -1.96
C LEU A 38 1.52 3.71 -1.82
N ILE A 39 1.08 3.38 -0.59
CA ILE A 39 0.06 2.36 -0.34
C ILE A 39 -1.23 2.69 -1.10
N PHE A 40 -1.72 3.93 -1.01
CA PHE A 40 -2.92 4.34 -1.74
C PHE A 40 -2.76 4.25 -3.26
N ILE A 41 -1.59 4.59 -3.82
CA ILE A 41 -1.32 4.47 -5.26
C ILE A 41 -1.30 2.99 -5.67
N CYS A 42 -0.65 2.12 -4.90
CA CYS A 42 -0.57 0.68 -5.16
C CYS A 42 -1.96 0.00 -5.12
N ILE A 43 -2.87 0.48 -4.27
CA ILE A 43 -4.26 -0.01 -4.21
C ILE A 43 -5.11 0.66 -5.30
N GLY A 44 -4.94 1.96 -5.52
CA GLY A 44 -5.73 2.76 -6.44
C GLY A 44 -5.51 2.39 -7.90
N MET A 45 -4.27 2.11 -8.32
CA MET A 45 -3.94 1.70 -9.70
C MET A 45 -4.70 0.45 -10.19
N PRO A 46 -4.68 -0.70 -9.49
CA PRO A 46 -5.42 -1.88 -9.92
C PRO A 46 -6.94 -1.65 -9.85
N ILE A 47 -7.44 -0.93 -8.84
CA ILE A 47 -8.88 -0.60 -8.75
C ILE A 47 -9.30 0.26 -9.94
N PHE A 48 -8.54 1.33 -10.25
CA PHE A 48 -8.78 2.19 -11.39
C PHE A 48 -8.77 1.39 -12.70
N ARG A 49 -7.78 0.50 -12.87
CA ARG A 49 -7.71 -0.39 -14.03
C ARG A 49 -8.93 -1.30 -14.14
N ILE A 50 -9.42 -1.88 -13.04
CA ILE A 50 -10.61 -2.73 -13.03
C ILE A 50 -11.86 -1.91 -13.41
N MET A 51 -12.00 -0.70 -12.86
CA MET A 51 -13.12 0.19 -13.16
C MET A 51 -13.13 0.64 -14.62
N ASN A 52 -11.96 0.88 -15.21
CA ASN A 52 -11.82 1.42 -16.56
C ASN A 52 -11.76 0.34 -17.66
N ASN A 53 -11.36 -0.89 -17.33
CA ASN A 53 -11.38 -2.04 -18.26
C ASN A 53 -12.69 -2.86 -18.17
N GLY A 54 -13.59 -2.50 -17.26
CA GLY A 54 -14.92 -3.10 -17.12
C GLY A 54 -16.02 -2.43 -17.96
N GLN A 55 -15.66 -1.42 -18.77
CA GLN A 55 -16.45 -0.87 -19.88
C GLN A 55 -15.94 -1.42 -21.21
#